data_AF-A0A1F9WSR3-F1
#
_entry.id   AF-A0A1F9WSR3-F1
#
_cell.length_a   1.000
_cell.length_b   1.000
_cell.length_c   1.000
_cell.angle_alpha   90.00
_cell.angle_beta   90.00
_cell.angle_gamma   90.00
#
_symmetry.space_group_name_H-M   'P 1'
#
loop_
_entity.id
_entity.type
_entity.pdbx_description
1 polymer ?
#
loop_
_entity_poly.entity_id
_entity_poly.type
_entity_poly.pdbx_seq_one_letter_code
_entity_poly.pdbx_strand_id
1 'polypeptide(L)'
;MKEITLNYKKELLEKWKQGKLYKGWADKYPETFDEIDIDLAKSQPKYHFGEWFVAVHYAQDGYKSLLEKVGCLNHERKNKIVAQYVDFEKLMKIPKLPDLFVYKNNEFFFVEVKKENDSLGSEQEKCFKRIKKEFGCDVYLCNLESL
;
A
#
# COMPACT_ATOMS: atom_id res chain seq x y z
N MET A 1 -1.17 8.71 -14.29
CA MET A 1 -0.28 8.03 -13.35
C MET A 1 0.81 9.01 -12.98
N LYS A 2 1.25 9.02 -11.73
CA LYS A 2 2.41 9.79 -11.28
C LYS A 2 3.48 8.81 -10.80
N GLU A 3 4.73 9.06 -11.13
CA GLU A 3 5.84 8.21 -10.72
C GLU A 3 6.63 8.91 -9.62
N ILE A 4 7.00 8.13 -8.61
CA ILE A 4 7.88 8.57 -7.52
C ILE A 4 8.95 7.49 -7.28
N THR A 5 10.14 7.93 -6.90
CA THR A 5 11.21 7.02 -6.47
C THR A 5 11.51 7.28 -5.00
N LEU A 6 11.45 6.23 -4.19
CA LEU A 6 11.87 6.28 -2.80
C LEU A 6 13.10 5.40 -2.61
N ASN A 7 14.06 5.96 -1.89
CA ASN A 7 15.31 5.30 -1.59
C ASN A 7 15.27 4.71 -0.18
N TYR A 8 15.78 3.48 -0.02
CA TYR A 8 15.90 2.85 1.30
C TYR A 8 17.32 2.33 1.54
N LYS A 9 17.79 2.44 2.79
CA LYS A 9 19.06 1.81 3.19
C LYS A 9 18.88 0.29 3.21
N LYS A 10 19.80 -0.47 2.61
CA LYS A 10 19.78 -1.95 2.62
C LYS A 10 19.62 -2.55 4.04
N GLU A 11 20.17 -1.89 5.04
CA GLU A 11 20.04 -2.26 6.45
C GLU A 11 18.58 -2.36 6.94
N LEU A 12 17.66 -1.58 6.37
CA LEU A 12 16.23 -1.66 6.72
C LEU A 12 15.65 -2.98 6.24
N LEU A 13 15.97 -3.42 5.02
CA LEU A 13 15.52 -4.72 4.51
C LEU A 13 16.10 -5.87 5.34
N GLU A 14 17.34 -5.75 5.81
CA GLU A 14 17.93 -6.77 6.70
C GLU A 14 17.26 -6.80 8.08
N LYS A 15 16.96 -5.63 8.67
CA LYS A 15 16.18 -5.55 9.92
C LYS A 15 14.75 -6.07 9.76
N TRP A 16 14.15 -5.88 8.58
CA TRP A 16 12.85 -6.44 8.23
C TRP A 16 12.88 -7.96 8.23
N LYS A 17 13.85 -8.57 7.52
CA LYS A 17 14.01 -10.03 7.46
C LYS A 17 14.25 -10.66 8.84
N GLN A 18 14.87 -9.92 9.76
CA GLN A 18 15.08 -10.33 11.16
C GLN A 18 13.84 -10.16 12.05
N GLY A 19 12.74 -9.60 11.52
CA GLY A 19 11.49 -9.35 12.23
C GLY A 19 11.53 -8.22 13.26
N LYS A 20 12.59 -7.40 13.26
CA LYS A 20 12.75 -6.29 14.19
C LYS A 20 12.03 -5.01 13.73
N LEU A 21 11.83 -4.87 12.42
CA LEU A 21 11.40 -3.61 11.82
C LEU A 21 9.87 -3.44 11.78
N TYR A 22 9.12 -4.46 11.30
CA TYR A 22 7.67 -4.35 11.17
C TYR A 22 6.99 -4.06 12.52
N LYS A 23 7.48 -4.67 13.61
CA LYS A 23 6.92 -4.44 14.94
C LYS A 23 7.09 -2.99 15.38
N GLY A 24 8.29 -2.44 15.24
CA GLY A 24 8.56 -1.04 15.58
C GLY A 24 7.76 -0.04 14.72
N TRP A 25 7.49 -0.39 13.46
CA TRP A 25 6.62 0.41 12.60
C TRP A 25 5.14 0.32 12.99
N ALA A 26 4.64 -0.86 13.31
CA ALA A 26 3.28 -1.05 13.79
C ALA A 26 3.03 -0.32 15.13
N ASP A 27 3.96 -0.44 16.07
CA ASP A 27 3.89 0.24 17.37
C ASP A 27 3.87 1.78 17.20
N LYS A 28 4.62 2.29 16.21
CA LYS A 28 4.69 3.74 15.93
C LYS A 28 3.49 4.26 15.14
N TYR A 29 2.90 3.44 14.27
CA TYR A 29 1.79 3.83 13.39
C TYR A 29 0.62 2.84 13.50
N PRO A 30 -0.03 2.73 14.68
CA PRO A 30 -1.03 1.70 14.96
C PRO A 30 -2.32 1.85 14.12
N GLU A 31 -2.57 3.02 13.54
CA GLU A 31 -3.73 3.23 12.65
C GLU A 31 -3.49 2.73 11.21
N THR A 32 -2.23 2.55 10.83
CA THR A 32 -1.82 2.10 9.50
C THR A 32 -1.78 0.58 9.40
N PHE A 33 -1.25 -0.10 10.43
CA PHE A 33 -1.03 -1.54 10.42
C PHE A 33 -1.97 -2.24 11.40
N ASP A 34 -2.69 -3.27 10.95
CA ASP A 34 -3.47 -4.13 11.85
C ASP A 34 -2.78 -5.46 12.18
N GLU A 35 -3.39 -6.23 13.07
CA GLU A 35 -2.89 -7.53 13.50
C GLU A 35 -2.67 -8.50 12.33
N ILE A 36 -3.51 -8.44 11.29
CA ILE A 36 -3.35 -9.29 10.10
C ILE A 36 -2.11 -8.87 9.32
N ASP A 37 -1.89 -7.56 9.14
CA ASP A 37 -0.68 -7.05 8.49
C ASP A 37 0.58 -7.51 9.26
N ILE A 38 0.56 -7.45 10.58
CA ILE A 38 1.67 -7.87 11.46
C ILE A 38 1.93 -9.37 11.33
N ASP A 39 0.88 -10.21 11.37
CA ASP A 39 0.99 -11.66 11.23
C ASP A 39 1.51 -12.07 9.85
N LEU A 40 1.09 -11.37 8.79
CA LEU A 40 1.63 -11.55 7.44
C LEU A 40 3.11 -11.16 7.39
N ALA A 41 3.49 -9.99 7.90
CA ALA A 41 4.89 -9.56 7.93
C ALA A 41 5.78 -10.56 8.70
N LYS A 42 5.26 -11.13 9.79
CA LYS A 42 5.95 -12.14 10.60
C LYS A 42 6.10 -13.48 9.89
N SER A 43 5.04 -13.98 9.25
CA SER A 43 5.04 -15.27 8.55
C SER A 43 5.74 -15.22 7.19
N GLN A 44 5.82 -14.04 6.58
CA GLN A 44 6.33 -13.81 5.23
C GLN A 44 7.46 -12.77 5.20
N PRO A 45 8.59 -12.99 5.92
CA PRO A 45 9.64 -11.97 6.10
C PRO A 45 10.42 -11.61 4.83
N LYS A 46 10.21 -12.35 3.73
CA LYS A 46 10.76 -12.05 2.40
C LYS A 46 9.88 -11.11 1.58
N TYR A 47 8.62 -10.93 1.99
CA TYR A 47 7.59 -10.17 1.29
C TYR A 47 7.20 -8.93 2.10
N HIS A 48 6.31 -8.10 1.55
CA HIS A 48 5.66 -6.95 2.20
C HIS A 48 6.56 -5.77 2.65
N PHE A 49 7.89 -5.92 2.61
CA PHE A 49 8.80 -4.83 3.00
C PHE A 49 8.55 -3.53 2.23
N GLY A 50 8.25 -3.63 0.94
CA GLY A 50 8.13 -2.43 0.10
C GLY A 50 6.86 -1.67 0.43
N GLU A 51 5.76 -2.39 0.52
CA GLU A 51 4.45 -1.91 0.89
C GLU A 51 4.48 -1.25 2.28
N TRP A 52 5.11 -1.90 3.24
CA TRP A 52 5.31 -1.34 4.59
C TRP A 52 6.19 -0.10 4.59
N PHE A 53 7.30 -0.12 3.85
CA PHE A 53 8.19 1.03 3.76
C PHE A 53 7.49 2.26 3.18
N VAL A 54 6.72 2.07 2.09
CA VAL A 54 5.93 3.13 1.47
C VAL A 54 4.82 3.61 2.40
N ALA A 55 4.13 2.70 3.10
CA ALA A 55 3.12 3.07 4.08
C ALA A 55 3.70 3.92 5.23
N VAL A 56 4.90 3.57 5.72
CA VAL A 56 5.62 4.34 6.74
C VAL A 56 6.04 5.71 6.23
N HIS A 57 6.50 5.81 4.98
CA HIS A 57 6.84 7.09 4.36
C HIS A 57 5.64 8.04 4.38
N TYR A 58 4.47 7.59 3.91
CA TYR A 58 3.25 8.40 3.96
C TYR A 58 2.78 8.69 5.39
N ALA A 59 2.97 7.74 6.32
CA ALA A 59 2.63 7.95 7.73
C ALA A 59 3.46 9.05 8.40
N GLN A 60 4.71 9.27 7.96
CA GLN A 60 5.53 10.38 8.44
C GLN A 60 4.95 11.75 8.06
N ASP A 61 4.20 11.83 6.96
CA ASP A 61 3.51 13.02 6.50
C ASP A 61 2.05 13.10 7.01
N GLY A 62 1.68 12.20 7.92
CA GLY A 62 0.37 12.16 8.56
C GLY A 62 -0.74 11.54 7.69
N TYR A 63 -0.40 10.82 6.62
CA TYR A 63 -1.34 9.98 5.90
C TYR A 63 -1.52 8.63 6.61
N LYS A 64 -2.63 7.96 6.32
CA LYS A 64 -2.88 6.56 6.72
C LYS A 64 -2.93 5.71 5.47
N SER A 65 -2.51 4.46 5.59
CA SER A 65 -2.46 3.52 4.47
C SER A 65 -3.11 2.20 4.84
N LEU A 66 -3.86 1.62 3.91
CA LEU A 66 -4.35 0.25 4.01
C LEU A 66 -3.55 -0.59 3.02
N LEU A 67 -2.80 -1.57 3.55
CA LEU A 67 -1.96 -2.45 2.75
C LEU A 67 -2.79 -3.63 2.23
N GLU A 68 -2.70 -3.87 0.94
CA GLU A 68 -3.28 -4.99 0.19
C GLU A 68 -4.77 -5.27 0.47
N LYS A 69 -5.39 -6.13 -0.36
CA LYS A 69 -6.72 -6.72 -0.10
C LYS A 69 -7.84 -5.73 0.25
N VAL A 70 -7.70 -4.46 -0.12
CA VAL A 70 -8.82 -3.54 -0.16
C VAL A 70 -9.82 -4.06 -1.20
N GLY A 71 -11.12 -4.00 -0.92
CA GLY A 71 -12.11 -4.61 -1.82
C GLY A 71 -12.10 -6.16 -1.77
N CYS A 72 -11.71 -6.74 -0.63
CA CYS A 72 -11.90 -8.16 -0.34
C CYS A 72 -12.94 -8.32 0.78
N LEU A 73 -13.91 -9.22 0.60
CA LEU A 73 -15.06 -9.36 1.52
C LEU A 73 -14.65 -9.66 2.98
N ASN A 74 -13.50 -10.29 3.19
CA ASN A 74 -13.05 -10.74 4.52
C ASN A 74 -12.32 -9.65 5.34
N HIS A 75 -12.20 -8.42 4.84
CA HIS A 75 -11.51 -7.31 5.54
C HIS A 75 -12.47 -6.16 5.88
N GLU A 76 -13.44 -6.43 6.76
CA GLU A 76 -14.51 -5.48 7.11
C GLU A 76 -14.00 -4.11 7.54
N ARG A 77 -12.95 -4.04 8.37
CA ARG A 77 -12.33 -2.78 8.81
C ARG A 77 -11.83 -1.94 7.62
N LYS A 78 -11.03 -2.56 6.75
CA LYS A 78 -10.44 -1.88 5.58
C LYS A 78 -11.54 -1.43 4.62
N ASN A 79 -12.55 -2.27 4.40
CA ASN A 79 -13.68 -1.95 3.53
C ASN A 79 -14.53 -0.79 4.06
N LYS A 80 -14.80 -0.75 5.38
CA LYS A 80 -15.51 0.36 6.01
C LYS A 80 -14.79 1.69 5.85
N ILE A 81 -13.46 1.70 5.96
CA ILE A 81 -12.66 2.91 5.75
C ILE A 81 -12.75 3.34 4.28
N VAL A 82 -12.52 2.42 3.35
CA VAL A 82 -12.48 2.72 1.92
C VAL A 82 -13.83 3.19 1.38
N ALA A 83 -14.93 2.64 1.90
CA ALA A 83 -16.29 3.06 1.57
C ALA A 83 -16.61 4.52 1.96
N GLN A 84 -15.77 5.17 2.78
CA GLN A 84 -15.91 6.61 3.08
C GLN A 84 -15.42 7.50 1.94
N TYR A 85 -14.58 6.97 1.05
CA TYR A 85 -13.89 7.74 0.00
C TYR A 85 -14.37 7.39 -1.41
N VAL A 86 -14.77 6.14 -1.62
CA VAL A 86 -15.17 5.62 -2.94
C VAL A 86 -16.42 4.78 -2.86
N ASP A 87 -17.13 4.69 -3.99
CA ASP A 87 -18.18 3.71 -4.19
C ASP A 87 -17.57 2.29 -4.13
N PHE A 88 -17.87 1.60 -3.03
CA PHE A 88 -17.30 0.29 -2.72
C PHE A 88 -17.73 -0.77 -3.75
N GLU A 89 -18.96 -0.73 -4.27
CA GLU A 89 -19.42 -1.69 -5.27
C GLU A 89 -18.67 -1.55 -6.59
N LYS A 90 -18.34 -0.31 -6.98
CA LYS A 90 -17.48 -0.07 -8.15
C LYS A 90 -16.07 -0.57 -7.91
N LEU A 91 -15.54 -0.36 -6.71
CA LEU A 91 -14.19 -0.79 -6.35
C LEU A 91 -14.05 -2.31 -6.40
N MET A 92 -15.02 -3.05 -5.85
CA MET A 92 -15.08 -4.51 -5.89
C MET A 92 -15.06 -5.10 -7.32
N LYS A 93 -15.46 -4.31 -8.33
CA LYS A 93 -15.44 -4.74 -9.74
C LYS A 93 -14.06 -4.56 -10.39
N ILE A 94 -13.09 -4.00 -9.69
CA ILE A 94 -11.71 -3.84 -10.17
C ILE A 94 -10.90 -5.08 -9.72
N PRO A 95 -10.41 -5.91 -10.67
CA PRO A 95 -9.92 -7.26 -10.35
C PRO A 95 -8.60 -7.28 -9.59
N LYS A 96 -7.74 -6.26 -9.77
CA LYS A 96 -6.45 -6.16 -9.08
C LYS A 96 -6.20 -4.70 -8.70
N LEU A 97 -6.55 -4.34 -7.47
CA LEU A 97 -6.24 -3.01 -6.96
C LEU A 97 -4.72 -2.84 -6.74
N PRO A 98 -4.22 -1.59 -6.77
CA PRO A 98 -2.86 -1.27 -6.33
C PRO A 98 -2.62 -1.67 -4.87
N ASP A 99 -1.35 -1.80 -4.52
CA ASP A 99 -0.90 -2.37 -3.24
C ASP A 99 -1.37 -1.57 -2.02
N LEU A 100 -1.48 -0.24 -2.12
CA LEU A 100 -1.93 0.61 -1.02
C LEU A 100 -3.11 1.50 -1.41
N PHE A 101 -4.03 1.65 -0.47
CA PHE A 101 -4.99 2.76 -0.43
C PHE A 101 -4.51 3.77 0.62
N VAL A 102 -4.15 4.98 0.20
CA VAL A 102 -3.59 6.02 1.06
C VAL A 102 -4.60 7.15 1.21
N TYR A 103 -4.81 7.63 2.43
CA TYR A 103 -5.84 8.62 2.72
C TYR A 103 -5.46 9.56 3.87
N LYS A 104 -6.03 10.76 3.84
CA LYS A 104 -5.93 11.79 4.89
C LYS A 104 -7.08 12.77 4.76
N ASN A 105 -7.88 12.91 5.80
CA ASN A 105 -9.09 13.75 5.78
C ASN A 105 -10.04 13.35 4.63
N ASN A 106 -10.26 14.23 3.64
CA ASN A 106 -11.10 13.97 2.46
C ASN A 106 -10.27 13.65 1.21
N GLU A 107 -8.96 13.48 1.34
CA GLU A 107 -8.06 13.15 0.24
C GLU A 107 -7.72 11.66 0.27
N PHE A 108 -7.67 11.05 -0.92
CA PHE A 108 -7.19 9.68 -1.08
C PHE A 108 -6.54 9.47 -2.45
N PHE A 109 -5.72 8.45 -2.53
CA PHE A 109 -5.13 7.95 -3.77
C PHE A 109 -4.67 6.50 -3.59
N PHE A 110 -4.30 5.87 -4.69
CA PHE A 110 -3.74 4.52 -4.68
C PHE A 110 -2.25 4.55 -4.97
N VAL A 111 -1.52 3.58 -4.44
CA VAL A 111 -0.08 3.41 -4.71
C VAL A 111 0.19 1.97 -5.10
N GLU A 112 0.83 1.79 -6.25
CA GLU A 112 1.47 0.54 -6.66
C GLU A 112 2.95 0.62 -6.32
N VAL A 113 3.49 -0.38 -5.64
CA VAL A 113 4.88 -0.45 -5.21
C VAL A 113 5.65 -1.39 -6.13
N LYS A 114 6.77 -0.91 -6.65
CA LYS A 114 7.71 -1.71 -7.44
C LYS A 114 9.06 -1.73 -6.77
N LYS A 115 9.63 -2.93 -6.66
CA LYS A 115 11.01 -3.13 -6.21
C LYS A 115 11.93 -3.26 -7.42
N GLU A 116 13.24 -3.21 -7.18
CA GLU A 116 14.26 -3.33 -8.23
C GLU A 116 13.96 -4.45 -9.24
N ASN A 117 13.99 -4.10 -10.53
CA ASN A 117 13.70 -4.96 -11.68
C ASN A 117 12.22 -5.39 -11.85
N ASP A 118 11.31 -4.93 -11.00
CA ASP A 118 9.90 -5.18 -11.18
C ASP A 118 9.31 -4.20 -12.21
N SER A 119 8.51 -4.72 -13.14
CA SER A 119 7.95 -3.93 -14.23
C SER A 119 6.44 -3.78 -14.11
N LEU A 120 5.91 -2.70 -14.67
CA LEU A 120 4.48 -2.49 -14.70
C LEU A 120 3.85 -3.39 -15.77
N GLY A 121 2.95 -4.29 -15.35
CA GLY A 121 2.22 -5.14 -16.28
C GLY A 121 1.10 -4.37 -17.01
N SER A 122 0.78 -4.78 -18.23
CA SER A 122 -0.31 -4.17 -19.03
C SER A 122 -1.68 -4.21 -18.35
N GLU A 123 -1.97 -5.24 -17.55
CA GLU A 123 -3.20 -5.32 -16.75
C GLU A 123 -3.23 -4.30 -15.61
N GLN A 124 -2.07 -3.93 -15.06
CA GLN A 124 -1.96 -2.90 -14.02
C GLN A 124 -2.23 -1.51 -14.63
N GLU A 125 -1.70 -1.24 -15.82
CA GLU A 125 -2.01 0.00 -16.54
C GLU A 125 -3.51 0.14 -16.84
N LYS A 126 -4.15 -0.95 -17.28
CA LYS A 126 -5.61 -0.97 -17.50
C LYS A 126 -6.36 -0.69 -16.20
N CYS A 127 -5.93 -1.31 -15.10
CA CYS A 127 -6.47 -1.03 -13.77
C CYS A 127 -6.35 0.45 -13.41
N PHE A 128 -5.18 1.06 -13.59
CA PHE A 128 -4.95 2.46 -13.22
C PHE A 128 -5.83 3.42 -14.02
N LYS A 129 -5.99 3.16 -15.32
CA LYS A 129 -6.93 3.90 -16.18
C LYS A 129 -8.37 3.78 -15.68
N ARG A 130 -8.77 2.58 -15.23
CA ARG A 130 -10.10 2.35 -14.67
C ARG A 130 -10.31 3.06 -13.34
N ILE A 131 -9.34 3.02 -12.43
CA ILE A 131 -9.38 3.77 -11.17
C ILE A 131 -9.56 5.26 -11.43
N LYS A 132 -8.77 5.83 -12.35
CA LYS A 132 -8.88 7.25 -12.72
C LYS A 132 -10.26 7.58 -13.28
N LYS A 133 -10.81 6.71 -14.12
CA LYS A 133 -12.14 6.89 -14.73
C LYS A 133 -13.27 6.81 -13.70
N GLU A 134 -13.23 5.83 -12.79
CA GLU A 134 -14.33 5.57 -11.86
C GLU A 134 -14.33 6.49 -10.64
N PHE A 135 -13.13 6.90 -10.17
CA PHE A 135 -12.97 7.62 -8.91
C PHE A 135 -12.29 8.98 -9.04
N GLY A 136 -11.85 9.38 -10.23
CA GLY A 136 -11.18 10.67 -10.45
C GLY A 136 -9.78 10.80 -9.82
N CYS A 137 -9.32 9.83 -9.05
CA CYS A 137 -8.03 9.87 -8.34
C CYS A 137 -6.87 9.33 -9.19
N ASP A 138 -5.66 9.78 -8.87
CA ASP A 138 -4.45 9.24 -9.48
C ASP A 138 -4.00 7.94 -8.79
N VAL A 139 -3.33 7.09 -9.56
CA VAL A 139 -2.48 6.01 -9.02
C VAL A 139 -1.04 6.48 -9.11
N TYR A 140 -0.33 6.35 -7.99
CA TYR A 140 1.10 6.59 -7.89
C TYR A 140 1.84 5.28 -8.09
N LEU A 141 2.82 5.27 -9.00
CA LEU A 141 3.78 4.19 -9.13
C LEU A 141 5.01 4.55 -8.30
N CYS A 142 5.25 3.80 -7.23
CA CYS A 142 6.35 4.03 -6.32
C CYS A 142 7.46 3.01 -6.57
N ASN A 143 8.55 3.46 -7.19
CA ASN A 143 9.75 2.66 -7.40
C ASN A 143 10.63 2.72 -6.15
N LEU A 144 11.05 1.56 -5.66
CA LEU A 144 11.96 1.43 -4.53
C LEU A 144 13.36 1.06 -5.00
N GLU A 145 14.32 1.91 -4.63
CA GLU A 145 15.74 1.73 -4.95
C GLU A 145 16.54 1.61 -3.66
N SER A 146 17.48 0.66 -3.64
CA SER A 146 18.38 0.50 -2.50
C SER A 146 19.60 1.41 -2.61
N LEU A 147 19.93 2.08 -1.51
CA LEU A 147 21.19 2.82 -1.31
C LEU A 147 22.29 1.88 -0.79
#